data_AF-A0A5K0VGA8-F1
#
_entry.id   AF-A0A5K0VGA8-F1
#
_cell.length_a   1.000
_cell.length_b   1.000
_cell.length_c   1.000
_cell.angle_alpha   90.00
_cell.angle_beta   90.00
_cell.angle_gamma   90.00
#
_symmetry.space_group_name_H-M   'P 1'
#
loop_
_entity.id
_entity.type
_entity.pdbx_description
1 polymer ?
#
loop_
_entity_poly.entity_id
_entity_poly.type
_entity_poly.pdbx_seq_one_letter_code
_entity_poly.pdbx_strand_id
1 'polypeptide(L)'
;CPSGHTLCFDCKSRVNNRCPICRKEIGNIRCLALEKLAASLLLPCAYHQLGCEEMFPYYSKVKHEARCVFRPYSCPHPGSDCSFTGDVPSLVEHLRLSHKVDLQNGCTFNHRYVKQDPCSVDNVSWTLT
;
A
#
# COMPACT_ATOMS: atom_id res chain seq x y z
N CYS A 1 -1.03 -27.44 -8.39
CA CYS A 1 -1.76 -28.71 -8.09
C CYS A 1 -0.95 -29.89 -8.60
N PRO A 2 -1.27 -31.14 -8.23
CA PRO A 2 -0.51 -32.33 -8.67
C PRO A 2 -0.42 -32.51 -10.19
N SER A 3 -1.36 -31.93 -10.95
CA SER A 3 -1.37 -31.96 -12.42
C SER A 3 -0.54 -30.85 -13.09
N GLY A 4 0.22 -30.04 -12.34
CA GLY A 4 1.09 -29.02 -12.92
C GLY A 4 0.46 -27.63 -13.11
N HIS A 5 -0.86 -27.47 -12.90
CA HIS A 5 -1.48 -26.13 -12.94
C HIS A 5 -1.05 -25.27 -11.74
N THR A 6 -0.71 -24.02 -12.02
CA THR A 6 -0.17 -23.05 -11.07
C THR A 6 -1.23 -22.03 -10.65
N LEU A 7 -1.20 -21.65 -9.36
CA LEU A 7 -2.03 -20.63 -8.75
C LEU A 7 -1.20 -19.94 -7.66
N CYS A 8 -1.39 -18.64 -7.43
CA CYS A 8 -0.79 -17.98 -6.29
C CYS A 8 -1.50 -18.37 -4.98
N PHE A 9 -0.87 -18.05 -3.85
CA PHE A 9 -1.40 -18.36 -2.52
C PHE A 9 -2.78 -17.71 -2.29
N ASP A 10 -2.96 -16.44 -2.67
CA ASP A 10 -4.23 -15.72 -2.50
C ASP A 10 -5.35 -16.27 -3.40
N CYS A 11 -5.02 -16.74 -4.60
CA CYS A 11 -6.00 -17.36 -5.48
C CYS A 11 -6.42 -18.76 -4.99
N LYS A 12 -5.56 -19.47 -4.24
CA LYS A 12 -5.86 -20.81 -3.70
C LYS A 12 -7.03 -20.78 -2.72
N SER A 13 -7.12 -19.77 -1.86
CA SER A 13 -8.24 -19.61 -0.91
C SER A 13 -9.55 -19.32 -1.63
N ARG A 14 -9.51 -18.49 -2.68
CA ARG A 14 -10.68 -18.12 -3.51
C ARG A 14 -11.29 -19.29 -4.28
N VAL A 15 -10.54 -20.38 -4.51
CA VAL A 15 -10.99 -21.58 -5.22
C VAL A 15 -11.18 -22.78 -4.29
N ASN A 16 -11.32 -22.56 -2.97
CA ASN A 16 -11.52 -23.59 -1.96
C ASN A 16 -10.52 -24.75 -2.09
N ASN A 17 -9.23 -24.43 -2.30
CA ASN A 17 -8.16 -25.42 -2.43
C ASN A 17 -8.34 -26.42 -3.59
N ARG A 18 -9.19 -26.14 -4.58
CA ARG A 18 -9.42 -26.98 -5.77
C ARG A 18 -8.96 -26.27 -7.03
N CYS A 19 -8.26 -27.00 -7.89
CA CYS A 19 -7.79 -26.47 -9.16
C CYS A 19 -8.98 -26.12 -10.07
N PRO A 20 -9.10 -24.89 -10.60
CA PRO A 20 -10.21 -24.51 -11.47
C PRO A 20 -10.15 -25.22 -12.83
N ILE A 21 -8.97 -25.70 -13.24
CA ILE A 21 -8.76 -26.36 -14.54
C ILE A 21 -9.09 -27.86 -14.44
N CYS A 22 -8.44 -28.58 -13.53
CA CYS A 22 -8.57 -30.04 -13.44
C CYS A 22 -9.37 -30.56 -12.24
N ARG A 23 -9.93 -29.66 -11.41
CA ARG A 23 -10.77 -29.96 -10.22
C ARG A 23 -10.12 -30.79 -9.11
N LYS A 24 -8.85 -31.17 -9.26
CA LYS A 24 -8.03 -31.83 -8.23
C LYS A 24 -7.71 -30.89 -7.09
N GLU A 25 -7.53 -31.45 -5.90
CA GLU A 25 -7.06 -30.71 -4.74
C GLU A 25 -5.65 -30.16 -4.99
N ILE A 26 -5.41 -28.91 -4.60
CA ILE A 26 -4.14 -28.23 -4.84
C ILE A 26 -3.10 -28.67 -3.81
N GLY A 27 -3.52 -28.91 -2.57
CA GLY A 27 -2.63 -29.25 -1.44
C GLY A 27 -1.64 -28.12 -1.14
N ASN A 28 -0.60 -28.41 -0.34
CA ASN A 28 0.48 -27.45 -0.04
C ASN A 28 1.66 -27.63 -1.01
N ILE A 29 1.39 -27.55 -2.32
CA ILE A 29 2.40 -27.75 -3.37
C ILE A 29 2.91 -26.38 -3.85
N ARG A 30 4.22 -26.17 -3.79
CA ARG A 30 4.89 -24.96 -4.27
C ARG A 30 5.46 -25.16 -5.67
N CYS A 31 5.43 -24.10 -6.49
CA CYS A 31 6.03 -24.11 -7.83
C CYS A 31 7.39 -23.41 -7.80
N LEU A 32 8.44 -24.16 -7.44
CA LEU A 32 9.80 -23.62 -7.28
C LEU A 32 10.35 -22.99 -8.57
N ALA A 33 9.92 -23.45 -9.75
CA ALA A 33 10.31 -22.87 -11.03
C ALA A 33 9.82 -21.41 -11.15
N LEU A 34 8.54 -21.15 -10.83
CA LEU A 34 7.99 -19.79 -10.84
C LEU A 34 8.62 -18.91 -9.77
N GLU A 35 8.94 -19.47 -8.60
CA GLU A 35 9.63 -18.72 -7.54
C GLU A 35 11.03 -18.27 -7.98
N LYS A 36 11.79 -19.13 -8.65
CA LYS A 36 13.10 -18.79 -9.22
C LYS A 36 12.98 -17.76 -10.34
N LEU A 37 11.99 -17.92 -11.24
CA LEU A 37 11.73 -16.95 -12.30
C LEU A 37 11.37 -15.58 -11.73
N ALA A 38 10.49 -15.52 -10.73
CA ALA A 38 10.12 -14.28 -10.06
C ALA A 38 11.31 -13.60 -9.38
N ALA A 39 12.28 -14.36 -8.88
CA ALA A 39 13.51 -13.82 -8.30
C ALA A 39 14.49 -13.27 -9.35
N SER A 40 14.50 -13.81 -10.58
CA SER A 40 15.38 -13.34 -11.66
C SER A 40 14.81 -12.18 -12.49
N LEU A 41 13.49 -11.96 -12.43
CA LEU A 41 12.83 -10.90 -13.18
C LEU A 41 12.97 -9.55 -12.48
N LEU A 42 13.30 -8.51 -13.24
CA LEU A 42 13.19 -7.12 -12.82
C LEU A 42 11.86 -6.56 -13.31
N LEU A 43 11.10 -5.96 -12.40
CA LEU A 43 9.78 -5.38 -12.66
C LEU A 43 9.83 -3.87 -12.40
N PRO A 44 9.17 -3.05 -13.23
CA PRO A 44 9.08 -1.61 -12.98
C PRO A 44 8.28 -1.34 -11.71
N CYS A 45 8.60 -0.26 -11.00
CA CYS A 45 7.77 0.25 -9.91
C CYS A 45 6.31 0.49 -10.37
N ALA A 46 5.32 0.24 -9.50
CA ALA A 46 3.92 0.54 -9.80
C ALA A 46 3.69 2.03 -10.14
N TYR A 47 4.57 2.91 -9.64
CA TYR A 47 4.53 4.34 -9.87
C TYR A 47 5.43 4.79 -11.04
N HIS A 48 5.77 3.88 -11.96
CA HIS A 48 6.59 4.22 -13.13
C HIS A 48 5.98 5.33 -13.99
N GLN A 49 4.66 5.29 -14.17
CA GLN A 49 3.91 6.34 -14.88
C GLN A 49 3.91 7.70 -14.16
N LEU A 50 4.24 7.73 -12.88
CA LEU A 50 4.36 8.95 -12.07
C LEU A 50 5.80 9.47 -12.00
N GLY A 51 6.77 8.79 -12.63
CA GLY A 51 8.17 9.21 -12.72
C GLY A 51 9.19 8.27 -12.06
N CYS A 52 8.76 7.13 -11.49
CA CYS A 52 9.70 6.17 -10.90
C CYS A 52 10.33 5.26 -11.96
N GLU A 53 11.55 5.54 -12.39
CA GLU A 53 12.26 4.73 -13.40
C GLU A 53 12.96 3.47 -12.83
N GLU A 54 12.86 3.24 -11.52
CA GLU A 54 13.54 2.13 -10.86
C GLU A 54 12.87 0.77 -11.16
N MET A 55 13.73 -0.26 -11.27
CA MET A 55 13.36 -1.64 -11.58
C MET A 55 13.80 -2.56 -10.43
N PHE A 56 12.94 -3.48 -10.01
CA PHE A 56 13.20 -4.31 -8.82
C PHE A 56 12.82 -5.79 -9.01
N PRO A 57 13.52 -6.72 -8.33
CA PRO A 57 13.04 -8.09 -8.17
C PRO A 57 11.67 -8.14 -7.49
N TYR A 58 10.86 -9.18 -7.79
CA TYR A 58 9.48 -9.31 -7.30
C TYR A 58 9.32 -9.04 -5.80
N TYR A 59 10.14 -9.66 -4.94
CA TYR A 59 10.05 -9.50 -3.48
C TYR A 59 10.55 -8.14 -2.94
N SER A 60 11.40 -7.46 -3.70
CA SER A 60 11.97 -6.15 -3.31
C SER A 60 11.08 -5.00 -3.79
N LYS A 61 10.35 -5.18 -4.90
CA LYS A 61 9.43 -4.20 -5.47
C LYS A 61 8.41 -3.70 -4.45
N VAL A 62 7.75 -4.62 -3.72
CA VAL A 62 6.73 -4.26 -2.71
C VAL A 62 7.31 -3.39 -1.58
N LYS A 63 8.55 -3.66 -1.17
CA LYS A 63 9.24 -2.86 -0.14
C LYS A 63 9.55 -1.45 -0.63
N HIS A 64 9.99 -1.32 -1.88
CA HIS A 64 10.20 -0.01 -2.50
C HIS A 64 8.89 0.75 -2.64
N GLU A 65 7.84 0.12 -3.15
CA GLU A 65 6.54 0.78 -3.41
C GLU A 65 5.94 1.39 -2.13
N ALA A 66 6.10 0.74 -0.97
CA ALA A 66 5.65 1.29 0.30
C ALA A 66 6.31 2.63 0.69
N ARG A 67 7.51 2.93 0.16
CA ARG A 67 8.32 4.11 0.51
C ARG A 67 8.72 4.93 -0.72
N CYS A 68 8.12 4.66 -1.89
CA CYS A 68 8.46 5.33 -3.13
C CYS A 68 8.08 6.81 -3.04
N VAL A 69 8.96 7.71 -3.47
CA VAL A 69 8.71 9.16 -3.46
C VAL A 69 7.59 9.57 -4.42
N PHE A 70 7.33 8.76 -5.45
CA PHE A 70 6.25 8.96 -6.42
C PHE A 70 4.93 8.29 -6.00
N ARG A 71 4.89 7.66 -4.81
CA ARG A 71 3.66 7.06 -4.28
C ARG A 71 2.64 8.16 -3.97
N PRO A 72 1.41 8.07 -4.50
CA PRO A 72 0.35 9.00 -4.11
C PRO A 72 -0.24 8.62 -2.74
N TYR A 73 -0.73 9.62 -2.03
CA TYR A 73 -1.32 9.52 -0.71
C TYR A 73 -2.80 9.87 -0.77
N SER A 74 -3.62 9.02 -0.15
CA SER A 74 -5.05 9.30 0.04
C SER A 74 -5.25 10.29 1.18
N CYS A 75 -6.31 11.10 1.09
CA CYS A 75 -6.63 12.09 2.10
C CYS A 75 -6.82 11.44 3.49
N PRO A 76 -6.07 11.86 4.53
CA PRO A 76 -6.16 11.28 5.87
C PRO A 76 -7.26 11.91 6.73
N HIS A 77 -8.10 12.81 6.18
CA HIS A 77 -9.09 13.54 6.97
C HIS A 77 -10.13 12.57 7.56
N PRO A 78 -10.27 12.50 8.90
CA PRO A 78 -11.13 11.53 9.54
C PRO A 78 -12.61 11.84 9.29
N GLY A 79 -13.39 10.82 8.96
CA GLY A 79 -14.85 10.92 8.88
C GLY A 79 -15.40 11.67 7.66
N SER A 80 -14.57 12.02 6.67
CA SER A 80 -15.04 12.45 5.35
C SER A 80 -14.96 11.30 4.35
N ASP A 81 -15.97 11.19 3.47
CA ASP A 81 -15.91 10.35 2.26
C ASP A 81 -15.00 10.99 1.19
N CYS A 82 -13.84 11.52 1.61
CA CYS A 82 -12.92 12.19 0.71
C CYS A 82 -12.10 11.17 -0.07
N SER A 83 -12.36 11.09 -1.37
CA SER A 83 -11.65 10.19 -2.29
C SER A 83 -10.40 10.81 -2.91
N PHE A 84 -9.94 11.97 -2.44
CA PHE A 84 -8.77 12.62 -3.01
C PHE A 84 -7.52 11.77 -2.80
N THR A 85 -6.72 11.61 -3.85
CA THR A 85 -5.43 10.93 -3.83
C THR A 85 -4.48 11.68 -4.75
N GLY A 86 -3.29 12.02 -4.24
CA GLY A 86 -2.30 12.81 -4.98
C GLY A 86 -0.92 12.76 -4.35
N ASP A 87 0.04 13.46 -4.93
CA ASP A 87 1.36 13.65 -4.33
C ASP A 87 1.29 14.56 -3.09
N VAL A 88 2.40 14.62 -2.34
CA VAL A 88 2.44 15.37 -1.07
C VAL A 88 2.06 16.86 -1.24
N PRO A 89 2.61 17.61 -2.24
CA PRO A 89 2.20 18.98 -2.50
C PRO A 89 0.70 19.14 -2.74
N SER A 90 0.12 18.33 -3.64
CA SER A 90 -1.32 18.41 -3.95
C SER A 90 -2.18 18.02 -2.75
N LEU A 91 -1.73 17.08 -1.92
CA LEU A 91 -2.44 16.68 -0.70
C LEU A 91 -2.45 17.81 0.35
N VAL A 92 -1.33 18.51 0.54
CA VAL A 92 -1.24 19.66 1.45
C VAL A 92 -2.17 20.78 1.01
N GLU A 93 -2.20 21.08 -0.29
CA GLU A 93 -3.13 22.06 -0.85
C GLU A 93 -4.59 21.61 -0.67
N HIS A 94 -4.91 20.36 -1.01
CA HIS A 94 -6.23 19.77 -0.83
C HIS A 94 -6.73 19.90 0.63
N LEU A 95 -5.88 19.59 1.62
CA LEU A 95 -6.22 19.69 3.04
C LEU A 95 -6.53 21.13 3.46
N ARG A 96 -5.78 22.12 2.93
CA ARG A 96 -6.02 23.55 3.20
C ARG A 96 -7.32 24.04 2.57
N LEU A 97 -7.56 23.71 1.30
CA LEU A 97 -8.69 24.24 0.54
C LEU A 97 -10.02 23.52 0.83
N SER A 98 -9.98 22.19 0.92
CA SER A 98 -11.19 21.36 1.03
C SER A 98 -11.59 21.09 2.48
N HIS A 99 -10.58 20.92 3.35
CA HIS A 99 -10.80 20.58 4.76
C HIS A 99 -10.46 21.71 5.74
N LYS A 100 -9.99 22.87 5.24
CA LYS A 100 -9.60 24.04 6.05
C LYS A 100 -8.63 23.68 7.18
N VAL A 101 -7.78 22.69 6.94
CA VAL A 101 -6.76 22.26 7.91
C VAL A 101 -5.63 23.28 7.90
N ASP A 102 -5.36 23.86 9.05
CA ASP A 102 -4.22 24.75 9.24
C ASP A 102 -2.94 23.92 9.37
N LEU A 103 -2.17 23.85 8.28
CA LEU A 103 -0.90 23.10 8.21
C LEU A 103 0.25 24.07 8.44
N GLN A 104 0.81 24.07 9.65
CA GLN A 104 2.02 24.82 9.99
C GLN A 104 3.24 24.22 9.27
N ASN A 105 4.08 25.06 8.68
CA ASN A 105 5.31 24.66 7.98
C ASN A 105 6.37 24.15 8.97
N GLY A 106 6.28 22.88 9.36
CA GLY A 106 7.30 22.17 10.12
C GLY A 106 7.09 20.68 9.95
N CYS A 107 8.17 19.89 9.90
CA CYS A 107 8.14 18.42 9.73
C CYS A 107 7.51 17.67 10.93
N THR A 108 6.59 18.29 11.67
CA THR A 108 5.90 17.76 12.83
C THR A 108 4.40 18.05 12.69
N PHE A 109 3.65 17.04 12.23
CA PHE A 109 2.20 17.03 12.31
C PHE A 109 1.78 16.86 13.78
N ASN A 110 1.62 17.97 14.50
CA ASN A 110 1.00 17.96 15.82
C ASN A 110 -0.53 17.92 15.64
N HIS A 111 -1.09 16.73 15.47
CA HIS A 111 -2.54 16.55 15.48
C HIS A 111 -3.08 16.75 16.91
N ARG A 112 -3.38 17.99 17.30
CA ARG A 112 -4.19 18.24 18.51
C ARG A 112 -5.61 17.78 18.24
N TYR A 113 -5.94 16.57 18.69
CA TYR A 113 -7.32 16.16 18.88
C TYR A 113 -7.93 17.10 19.94
N VAL A 114 -8.70 18.11 19.52
CA VAL A 114 -9.60 18.80 20.44
C VAL A 114 -10.83 17.90 20.57
N LYS A 115 -10.79 16.95 21.52
CA LYS A 115 -12.04 16.38 22.04
C LYS A 115 -12.87 17.54 22.57
N GLN A 116 -14.18 17.52 22.35
CA GLN A 116 -15.15 18.48 22.91
C GLN A 116 -15.28 18.41 24.46
N ASP A 117 -14.28 17.88 25.17
CA ASP A 117 -14.24 17.77 26.63
C ASP A 117 -12.95 18.41 27.18
N PRO A 118 -13.02 19.48 28.00
CA PRO A 118 -11.87 20.31 28.39
C PRO A 118 -10.79 19.69 29.28
N CYS A 119 -10.85 18.41 29.67
CA CYS A 119 -10.08 17.93 30.84
C CYS A 119 -9.26 16.64 30.67
N SER A 120 -8.84 16.24 29.47
CA SER A 120 -7.74 15.25 29.37
C SER A 120 -6.96 15.42 28.07
N VAL A 121 -5.75 15.98 28.17
CA VAL A 121 -4.80 16.04 27.06
C VAL A 121 -3.80 14.90 27.25
N ASP A 122 -4.02 13.78 26.56
CA ASP A 122 -2.97 12.78 26.38
C ASP A 122 -2.13 13.18 25.16
N ASN A 123 -0.87 13.53 25.42
CA ASN A 123 0.11 13.81 24.38
C ASN A 123 0.59 12.47 23.79
N VAL A 124 -0.01 12.05 22.69
CA VAL A 124 0.50 10.89 21.95
C VAL A 124 1.32 11.38 20.76
N SER A 125 2.64 11.34 20.95
CA SER A 125 3.63 11.62 19.92
C SER A 125 3.86 10.37 19.07
N TRP A 126 3.49 10.41 17.79
CA TRP A 126 3.85 9.36 16.84
C TRP A 126 4.91 9.88 15.88
N THR A 127 6.06 9.20 15.82
CA THR A 127 7.07 9.41 14.78
C THR A 127 6.86 8.37 13.69
N LEU A 128 6.74 8.81 12.43
CA LEU A 128 6.73 7.92 11.28
C LEU A 128 8.18 7.46 11.01
N THR A 129 8.45 6.16 11.09
CA THR A 129 9.73 5.52 10.70
C THR A 129 9.67 4.95 9.28
#